data_AF-A0A2Z2HRU5-F1
#
_entry.id   AF-A0A2Z2HRU5-F1
#
_cell.length_a   1.000
_cell.length_b   1.000
_cell.length_c   1.000
_cell.angle_alpha   90.00
_cell.angle_beta   90.00
_cell.angle_gamma   90.00
#
_symmetry.space_group_name_H-M   'P 1'
#
loop_
_entity.id
_entity.type
_entity.pdbx_description
1 polymer ?
#
loop_
_entity_poly.entity_id
_entity_poly.type
_entity_poly.pdbx_seq_one_letter_code
_entity_poly.pdbx_strand_id
1 'polypeptide(L)'
;MQARSKPFLSEEDFSVGLVSFEDIFLFKAVAERPDDIGDMATLVQTDLDFDVIESELERQVKLLGGEFFVTVVSESLERLDENEGIQTPLDDAVHEYYLRYMKGHELRMQLEEDTPKSVSELATELSVSDEEVERRYAYLEQYGFAERTSEGIRDTGKHDEFTRS
;
A
#
# COMPACT_ATOMS: atom_id res chain seq x y z
N MET A 1 11.37 5.67 5.15
CA MET A 1 12.80 5.29 5.12
C MET A 1 13.75 6.40 5.58
N GLN A 2 13.57 7.69 5.23
CA GLN A 2 14.44 8.79 5.69
C GLN A 2 14.71 8.80 7.21
N ALA A 3 13.67 8.63 8.03
CA ALA A 3 13.80 8.63 9.48
C ALA A 3 14.59 7.44 10.07
N ARG A 4 14.89 6.42 9.26
CA ARG A 4 15.77 5.29 9.63
C ARG A 4 17.20 5.45 9.11
N SER A 5 17.45 6.42 8.23
CA SER A 5 18.78 6.64 7.69
C SER A 5 19.75 7.14 8.79
N LYS A 6 20.98 6.63 8.76
CA LYS A 6 22.04 7.03 9.68
C LYS A 6 22.89 8.12 9.01
N PRO A 7 23.05 9.31 9.62
CA PRO A 7 23.92 10.35 9.05
C PRO A 7 25.34 9.81 8.86
N PHE A 8 25.92 10.09 7.70
CA PHE A 8 27.29 9.68 7.37
C PHE A 8 28.17 10.85 6.97
N LEU A 9 27.65 11.74 6.14
CA LEU A 9 28.32 12.98 5.75
C LEU A 9 27.28 14.11 5.70
N SER A 10 27.67 15.29 6.16
CA SER A 10 26.87 16.50 5.98
C SER A 10 27.82 17.65 5.66
N GLU A 11 27.63 18.23 4.48
CA GLU A 11 28.31 19.44 4.01
C GLU A 11 27.28 20.58 3.93
N GLU A 12 27.70 21.79 3.58
CA GLU A 12 26.78 22.95 3.48
C GLU A 12 25.63 22.71 2.49
N ASP A 13 25.91 22.05 1.36
CA ASP A 13 24.96 21.89 0.26
C ASP A 13 24.27 20.53 0.18
N PHE A 14 24.74 19.51 0.91
CA PHE A 14 24.15 18.17 0.86
C PHE A 14 24.41 17.33 2.11
N SER A 15 23.57 16.33 2.31
CA SER A 15 23.76 15.29 3.32
C SER A 15 23.67 13.90 2.72
N VAL A 16 24.44 12.97 3.29
CA VAL A 16 24.47 11.56 2.93
C VAL A 16 24.04 10.77 4.17
N GLY A 17 22.96 10.01 4.00
CA GLY A 17 22.51 9.03 4.97
C GLY A 17 22.79 7.62 4.48
N LEU A 18 23.27 6.75 5.35
CA LEU A 18 23.32 5.31 5.11
C LEU A 18 21.96 4.70 5.43
N VAL A 19 21.48 3.84 4.53
CA VAL A 19 20.24 3.09 4.70
C VAL A 19 20.56 1.60 4.87
N SER A 20 19.65 0.89 5.52
CA SER A 20 19.76 -0.55 5.75
C SER A 20 19.39 -1.35 4.49
N PHE A 21 19.77 -2.63 4.42
CA PHE A 21 19.39 -3.47 3.28
C PHE A 21 17.88 -3.72 3.24
N GLU A 22 17.22 -3.72 4.39
CA GLU A 22 15.76 -3.77 4.53
C GLU A 22 15.09 -2.56 3.86
N ASP A 23 15.62 -1.35 4.09
CA ASP A 23 15.13 -0.14 3.42
C ASP A 23 15.40 -0.21 1.90
N ILE A 24 16.58 -0.72 1.50
CA ILE A 24 16.92 -0.87 0.07
C ILE A 24 15.98 -1.87 -0.60
N PHE A 25 15.69 -3.02 0.04
CA PHE A 25 14.74 -4.01 -0.47
C PHE A 25 13.37 -3.38 -0.71
N LEU A 26 12.84 -2.64 0.27
CA LEU A 26 11.55 -1.97 0.14
C LEU A 26 11.56 -0.87 -0.94
N PHE A 27 12.67 -0.14 -1.09
CA PHE A 27 12.81 0.81 -2.20
C PHE A 27 12.78 0.12 -3.56
N LYS A 28 13.41 -1.05 -3.68
CA LYS A 28 13.43 -1.84 -4.92
C LYS A 28 12.04 -2.37 -5.25
N ALA A 29 11.32 -2.86 -4.25
CA ALA A 29 9.95 -3.34 -4.40
C ALA A 29 8.96 -2.29 -4.90
N VAL A 30 9.29 -1.00 -4.82
CA VAL A 30 8.37 0.10 -5.18
C VAL A 30 8.86 0.88 -6.40
N ALA A 31 10.15 0.81 -6.74
CA ALA A 31 10.72 1.63 -7.80
C ALA A 31 10.43 1.08 -9.22
N GLU A 32 10.03 -0.19 -9.33
CA GLU A 32 9.54 -0.83 -10.55
C GLU A 32 10.48 -0.75 -11.78
N ARG A 33 11.79 -0.62 -11.55
CA ARG A 33 12.77 -0.60 -12.65
C ARG A 33 13.03 -2.01 -13.15
N PRO A 34 13.49 -2.18 -14.41
CA PRO A 34 13.70 -3.49 -15.01
C PRO A 34 14.59 -4.43 -14.17
N ASP A 35 15.63 -3.90 -13.53
CA ASP A 35 16.61 -4.69 -12.77
C ASP A 35 16.25 -4.88 -11.28
N ASP A 36 15.19 -4.22 -10.79
CA ASP A 36 14.90 -4.18 -9.35
C ASP A 36 14.53 -5.56 -8.77
N ILE A 37 13.92 -6.45 -9.56
CA ILE A 37 13.60 -7.82 -9.13
C ILE A 37 14.87 -8.66 -8.91
N GLY A 38 15.86 -8.55 -9.80
CA GLY A 38 17.15 -9.24 -9.63
C GLY A 38 17.94 -8.71 -8.44
N ASP A 39 17.85 -7.40 -8.18
CA ASP A 39 18.42 -6.78 -6.98
C ASP A 39 17.71 -7.28 -5.72
N MET A 40 16.38 -7.38 -5.71
CA MET A 40 15.59 -7.96 -4.61
C MET A 40 16.00 -9.41 -4.35
N ALA A 41 16.11 -10.25 -5.39
CA ALA A 41 16.56 -11.64 -5.25
C ALA A 41 17.96 -11.75 -4.63
N THR A 42 18.86 -10.83 -4.98
CA THR A 42 20.21 -10.75 -4.39
C THR A 42 20.14 -10.35 -2.91
N LEU A 43 19.29 -9.40 -2.55
CA LEU A 43 19.12 -8.93 -1.18
C LEU A 43 18.49 -10.02 -0.29
N VAL A 44 17.53 -10.79 -0.78
CA VAL A 44 16.89 -11.89 -0.01
C VAL A 44 17.89 -12.99 0.37
N GLN A 45 18.97 -13.17 -0.38
CA GLN A 45 20.04 -14.13 -0.04
C GLN A 45 20.94 -13.64 1.11
N THR A 46 20.73 -12.41 1.59
CA THR A 46 21.38 -11.86 2.78
C THR A 46 20.54 -12.14 4.03
N ASP A 47 20.98 -11.66 5.20
CA ASP A 47 20.27 -11.84 6.47
C ASP A 47 19.27 -10.69 6.69
N LEU A 48 18.31 -10.53 5.77
CA LEU A 48 17.26 -9.50 5.88
C LEU A 48 16.35 -9.80 7.07
N ASP A 49 16.12 -8.78 7.89
CA ASP A 49 15.09 -8.83 8.92
C ASP A 49 13.74 -8.41 8.32
N PHE A 50 12.89 -9.39 7.99
CA PHE A 50 11.57 -9.13 7.40
C PHE A 50 10.59 -8.48 8.37
N ASP A 51 10.73 -8.67 9.68
CA ASP A 51 9.89 -7.99 10.68
C ASP A 51 10.15 -6.47 10.65
N VAL A 52 11.40 -6.08 10.40
CA VAL A 52 11.80 -4.67 10.20
C VAL A 52 11.24 -4.10 8.89
N ILE A 53 11.13 -4.90 7.84
CA ILE A 53 10.52 -4.48 6.55
C ILE A 53 9.02 -4.30 6.72
N GLU A 54 8.33 -5.26 7.36
CA GLU A 54 6.90 -5.20 7.67
C GLU A 54 6.56 -3.98 8.53
N SER A 55 7.34 -3.73 9.59
CA SER A 55 7.17 -2.55 10.44
C SER A 55 7.31 -1.23 9.67
N GLU A 56 8.19 -1.19 8.66
CA GLU A 56 8.33 -0.01 7.80
C GLU A 56 7.20 0.13 6.81
N LEU A 57 6.71 -0.98 6.23
CA LEU A 57 5.51 -1.01 5.40
C LEU A 57 4.32 -0.37 6.14
N GLU A 58 4.04 -0.81 7.36
CA GLU A 58 2.98 -0.23 8.19
C GLU A 58 3.17 1.28 8.44
N ARG A 59 4.41 1.69 8.67
CA ARG A 59 4.75 3.10 8.88
C ARG A 59 4.52 3.91 7.62
N GLN A 60 4.89 3.40 6.44
CA GLN A 60 4.66 4.06 5.17
C GLN A 60 3.16 4.19 4.88
N VAL A 61 2.35 3.17 5.14
CA VAL A 61 0.88 3.24 5.03
C VAL A 61 0.31 4.40 5.86
N LYS A 62 0.75 4.53 7.13
CA LYS A 62 0.33 5.62 8.01
C LYS A 62 0.78 6.99 7.52
N LEU A 63 2.00 7.09 6.98
CA LEU A 63 2.55 8.34 6.46
C LEU A 63 1.86 8.80 5.17
N LEU A 64 1.59 7.87 4.27
CA LEU A 64 0.99 8.14 2.95
C LEU A 64 -0.53 8.29 3.01
N GLY A 65 -1.15 7.90 4.12
CA GLY A 65 -2.59 8.00 4.31
C GLY A 65 -3.39 7.03 3.44
N GLY A 66 -2.82 5.88 3.11
CA GLY A 66 -3.48 4.81 2.36
C GLY A 66 -2.55 3.66 2.01
N GLU A 67 -3.10 2.65 1.33
CA GLU A 67 -2.46 1.36 1.11
C GLU A 67 -2.05 1.12 -0.36
N PHE A 68 -2.23 2.10 -1.27
CA PHE A 68 -1.86 1.94 -2.67
C PHE A 68 -0.38 1.62 -2.88
N PHE A 69 0.51 2.21 -2.06
CA PHE A 69 1.93 1.83 -2.04
C PHE A 69 2.14 0.32 -1.83
N VAL A 70 1.32 -0.33 -1.00
CA VAL A 70 1.45 -1.76 -0.69
C VAL A 70 1.01 -2.62 -1.88
N THR A 71 0.13 -2.12 -2.76
CA THR A 71 -0.23 -2.85 -3.98
C THR A 71 0.97 -2.96 -4.93
N VAL A 72 1.79 -1.91 -5.04
CA VAL A 72 3.03 -1.95 -5.84
C VAL A 72 4.04 -2.93 -5.24
N VAL A 73 4.16 -2.95 -3.92
CA VAL A 73 5.00 -3.95 -3.23
C VAL A 73 4.49 -5.36 -3.51
N SER A 74 3.18 -5.58 -3.47
CA SER A 74 2.55 -6.87 -3.80
C SER A 74 2.88 -7.33 -5.21
N GLU A 75 2.77 -6.44 -6.21
CA GLU A 75 3.14 -6.72 -7.60
C GLU A 75 4.62 -7.13 -7.73
N SER A 76 5.52 -6.47 -6.98
CA SER A 76 6.94 -6.81 -6.99
C SER A 76 7.24 -8.13 -6.30
N LEU A 77 6.54 -8.49 -5.22
CA LEU A 77 6.69 -9.80 -4.57
C LEU A 77 6.17 -10.93 -5.46
N GLU A 78 5.03 -10.73 -6.14
CA GLU A 78 4.53 -11.68 -7.15
C GLU A 78 5.56 -11.89 -8.26
N ARG A 79 6.13 -10.80 -8.81
CA ARG A 79 7.18 -10.89 -9.83
C ARG A 79 8.47 -11.55 -9.32
N LEU A 80 8.78 -11.41 -8.04
CA LEU A 80 9.94 -12.07 -7.44
C LEU A 80 9.72 -13.58 -7.38
N ASP A 81 8.52 -14.03 -7.01
CA ASP A 81 8.15 -15.45 -7.05
C ASP A 81 8.11 -15.99 -8.49
N GLU A 82 7.46 -15.28 -9.41
CA GLU A 82 7.31 -15.73 -10.81
C GLU A 82 8.64 -15.83 -11.56
N ASN A 83 9.53 -14.85 -11.39
CA ASN A 83 10.78 -14.77 -12.16
C ASN A 83 11.94 -15.53 -11.52
N GLU A 84 11.99 -15.54 -10.18
CA GLU A 84 13.15 -16.05 -9.43
C GLU A 84 12.78 -17.25 -8.52
N GLY A 85 11.49 -17.57 -8.37
CA GLY A 85 11.00 -18.65 -7.50
C GLY A 85 11.19 -18.36 -6.01
N ILE A 86 11.21 -17.08 -5.62
CA ILE A 86 11.49 -16.64 -4.26
C ILE A 86 10.21 -16.09 -3.64
N GLN A 87 9.71 -16.80 -2.63
CA GLN A 87 8.68 -16.35 -1.71
C GLN A 87 9.31 -15.70 -0.47
N THR A 88 8.63 -14.73 0.13
CA THR A 88 9.11 -14.00 1.30
C THR A 88 8.15 -14.14 2.48
N PRO A 89 8.63 -13.96 3.73
CA PRO A 89 7.73 -13.88 4.88
C PRO A 89 6.69 -12.74 4.81
N LEU A 90 6.85 -11.77 3.90
CA LEU A 90 5.92 -10.66 3.71
C LEU A 90 4.70 -11.01 2.86
N ASP A 91 4.73 -12.12 2.11
CA ASP A 91 3.76 -12.40 1.06
C ASP A 91 2.33 -12.41 1.59
N ASP A 92 2.09 -13.09 2.72
CA ASP A 92 0.77 -13.16 3.35
C ASP A 92 0.29 -11.78 3.82
N ALA A 93 1.14 -11.05 4.55
CA ALA A 93 0.80 -9.74 5.10
C ALA A 93 0.49 -8.72 3.99
N VAL A 94 1.36 -8.65 2.98
CA VAL A 94 1.18 -7.76 1.82
C VAL A 94 -0.05 -8.14 1.00
N HIS A 95 -0.34 -9.43 0.86
CA HIS A 95 -1.55 -9.88 0.18
C HIS A 95 -2.83 -9.47 0.92
N GLU A 96 -2.85 -9.51 2.26
CA GLU A 96 -3.98 -9.02 3.05
C GLU A 96 -4.24 -7.51 2.84
N TYR A 97 -3.17 -6.70 2.83
CA TYR A 97 -3.23 -5.29 2.47
C TYR A 97 -3.81 -5.09 1.06
N TYR A 98 -3.29 -5.82 0.08
CA TYR A 98 -3.76 -5.77 -1.30
C TYR A 98 -5.26 -6.07 -1.42
N LEU A 99 -5.74 -7.18 -0.82
CA LEU A 99 -7.14 -7.56 -0.87
C LEU A 99 -8.05 -6.52 -0.22
N ARG A 100 -7.63 -5.95 0.92
CA ARG A 100 -8.38 -4.89 1.60
C ARG A 100 -8.46 -3.63 0.74
N TYR A 101 -7.35 -3.19 0.17
CA TYR A 101 -7.30 -2.06 -0.76
C TYR A 101 -8.23 -2.29 -1.96
N MET A 102 -8.15 -3.44 -2.62
CA MET A 102 -8.93 -3.74 -3.82
C MET A 102 -10.45 -3.75 -3.54
N LYS A 103 -10.88 -4.34 -2.42
CA LYS A 103 -12.30 -4.33 -2.02
C LYS A 103 -12.81 -2.92 -1.71
N GLY A 104 -11.99 -2.12 -1.03
CA GLY A 104 -12.29 -0.71 -0.77
C GLY A 104 -12.37 0.09 -2.06
N HIS A 105 -11.41 -0.09 -2.97
CA HIS A 105 -11.37 0.55 -4.28
C HIS A 105 -12.59 0.17 -5.14
N GLU A 106 -12.98 -1.11 -5.17
CA GLU A 106 -14.18 -1.56 -5.88
C GLU A 106 -15.46 -0.86 -5.38
N LEU A 107 -15.62 -0.70 -4.05
CA LEU A 107 -16.71 0.09 -3.49
C LEU A 107 -16.60 1.55 -3.93
N ARG A 108 -15.41 2.14 -3.83
CA ARG A 108 -15.15 3.53 -4.16
C ARG A 108 -15.50 3.87 -5.61
N MET A 109 -15.24 2.97 -6.56
CA MET A 109 -15.62 3.17 -7.97
C MET A 109 -17.13 3.34 -8.19
N GLN A 110 -17.98 2.93 -7.24
CA GLN A 110 -19.43 3.12 -7.32
C GLN A 110 -19.90 4.46 -6.73
N LEU A 111 -19.02 5.17 -6.03
CA LEU A 111 -19.34 6.42 -5.34
C LEU A 111 -19.08 7.63 -6.24
N GLU A 112 -19.85 8.68 -6.00
CA GLU A 112 -19.67 10.01 -6.60
C GLU A 112 -19.54 11.05 -5.48
N GLU A 113 -18.87 12.18 -5.71
CA GLU A 113 -18.72 13.24 -4.70
C GLU A 113 -20.05 13.98 -4.43
N ASP A 114 -20.87 14.15 -5.47
CA ASP A 114 -22.11 14.93 -5.41
C ASP A 114 -23.37 14.08 -5.16
N THR A 115 -23.26 12.75 -5.32
CA THR A 115 -24.41 11.83 -5.27
C THR A 115 -24.16 10.72 -4.25
N PRO A 116 -24.62 10.87 -2.98
CA PRO A 116 -24.53 9.80 -2.00
C PRO A 116 -25.39 8.59 -2.40
N LYS A 117 -24.88 7.38 -2.16
CA LYS A 117 -25.59 6.12 -2.40
C LYS A 117 -25.87 5.36 -1.11
N SER A 118 -27.04 4.75 -1.02
CA SER A 118 -27.40 3.95 0.15
C SER A 118 -26.61 2.64 0.22
N VAL A 119 -26.43 2.09 1.43
CA VAL A 119 -25.75 0.80 1.63
C VAL A 119 -26.44 -0.32 0.84
N SER A 120 -27.77 -0.36 0.82
CA SER A 120 -28.56 -1.37 0.10
C SER A 120 -28.42 -1.28 -1.42
N GLU A 121 -28.28 -0.06 -1.95
CA GLU A 121 -28.04 0.19 -3.38
C GLU A 121 -26.65 -0.32 -3.77
N LEU A 122 -25.62 0.06 -3.00
CA LEU A 122 -24.24 -0.38 -3.20
C LEU A 122 -24.11 -1.91 -3.08
N ALA A 123 -24.81 -2.52 -2.12
CA ALA A 123 -24.84 -3.98 -1.95
C ALA A 123 -25.42 -4.68 -3.19
N THR A 124 -26.47 -4.10 -3.78
CA THR A 124 -27.08 -4.61 -5.02
C THR A 124 -26.15 -4.45 -6.22
N GLU A 125 -25.57 -3.26 -6.40
CA GLU A 125 -24.65 -2.97 -7.52
C GLU A 125 -23.40 -3.86 -7.49
N LEU A 126 -22.84 -4.07 -6.29
CA LEU A 126 -21.64 -4.89 -6.09
C LEU A 126 -21.94 -6.38 -5.94
N SER A 127 -23.21 -6.79 -5.86
CA SER A 127 -23.61 -8.17 -5.57
C SER A 127 -22.99 -8.75 -4.30
N VAL A 128 -22.94 -7.94 -3.23
CA VAL A 128 -22.44 -8.32 -1.90
C VAL A 128 -23.49 -8.05 -0.82
N SER A 129 -23.22 -8.44 0.43
CA SER A 129 -24.11 -8.10 1.55
C SER A 129 -23.90 -6.66 2.02
N ASP A 130 -24.92 -6.08 2.64
CA ASP A 130 -24.82 -4.80 3.36
C ASP A 130 -23.65 -4.80 4.37
N GLU A 131 -23.43 -5.92 5.07
CA GLU A 131 -22.30 -6.07 6.00
C GLU A 131 -20.92 -5.99 5.31
N GLU A 132 -20.81 -6.50 4.08
CA GLU A 132 -19.58 -6.36 3.29
C GLU A 132 -19.37 -4.92 2.83
N VAL A 133 -20.44 -4.23 2.41
CA VAL A 133 -20.37 -2.79 2.09
C VAL A 133 -19.90 -1.99 3.30
N GLU A 134 -20.44 -2.26 4.48
CA GLU A 134 -20.04 -1.59 5.72
C GLU A 134 -18.56 -1.84 6.06
N ARG A 135 -18.07 -3.07 5.89
CA ARG A 135 -16.65 -3.38 6.09
C ARG A 135 -15.73 -2.65 5.11
N ARG A 136 -16.13 -2.56 3.84
CA ARG A 136 -15.39 -1.80 2.82
C ARG A 136 -15.44 -0.29 3.08
N TYR A 137 -16.60 0.22 3.51
CA TYR A 137 -16.77 1.61 3.90
C TYR A 137 -15.87 1.99 5.07
N ALA A 138 -15.79 1.15 6.12
CA ALA A 138 -14.92 1.41 7.27
C ALA A 138 -13.45 1.60 6.87
N TYR A 139 -12.97 0.84 5.88
CA TYR A 139 -11.65 1.04 5.28
C TYR A 139 -11.53 2.40 4.58
N LEU A 140 -12.50 2.77 3.72
CA LEU A 140 -12.48 4.05 3.02
C LEU A 140 -12.58 5.24 3.99
N GLU A 141 -13.40 5.13 5.04
CA GLU A 141 -13.56 6.13 6.09
C GLU A 141 -12.28 6.32 6.90
N GLN A 142 -11.58 5.24 7.24
CA GLN A 142 -10.30 5.28 7.97
C GLN A 142 -9.28 6.20 7.29
N TYR A 143 -9.20 6.18 5.96
CA TYR A 143 -8.28 7.00 5.17
C TYR A 143 -8.91 8.32 4.69
N GLY A 144 -10.19 8.52 4.97
CA GLY A 144 -10.97 9.69 4.57
C GLY A 144 -11.24 9.76 3.07
N PHE A 145 -11.34 8.61 2.40
CA PHE A 145 -11.67 8.50 0.97
C PHE A 145 -13.17 8.55 0.71
N ALA A 146 -13.97 8.13 1.68
CA ALA A 146 -15.42 8.22 1.63
C ALA A 146 -15.95 8.77 2.96
N GLU A 147 -17.15 9.36 2.92
CA GLU A 147 -17.85 9.82 4.12
C GLU A 147 -19.33 9.42 4.08
N ARG A 148 -19.92 9.30 5.28
CA ARG A 148 -21.35 9.04 5.46
C ARG A 148 -22.12 10.33 5.66
N THR A 149 -23.18 10.49 4.89
CA THR A 149 -24.17 11.57 4.99
C THR A 149 -25.50 11.02 5.51
N SER A 150 -26.50 11.88 5.63
CA SER A 150 -27.88 11.45 5.92
C SER A 150 -28.52 10.65 4.77
N GLU A 151 -27.99 10.75 3.55
CA GLU A 151 -28.56 10.15 2.34
C GLU A 151 -27.81 8.88 1.90
N GLY A 152 -26.58 8.67 2.38
CA GLY A 152 -25.79 7.50 2.02
C GLY A 152 -24.29 7.70 2.24
N ILE A 153 -23.50 6.96 1.48
CA ILE A 153 -22.04 7.06 1.40
C ILE A 153 -21.70 7.81 0.11
N ARG A 154 -20.73 8.71 0.17
CA ARG A 154 -20.18 9.40 -1.02
C ARG A 154 -18.66 9.43 -1.01
N ASP A 155 -18.07 9.67 -2.18
CA ASP A 155 -16.64 9.92 -2.30
C ASP A 155 -16.30 11.32 -1.75
N THR A 156 -15.05 11.52 -1.37
CA THR A 156 -14.53 12.79 -0.83
C THR A 156 -13.57 13.49 -1.80
N GLY A 157 -13.19 12.85 -2.91
CA GLY A 157 -12.14 13.29 -3.82
C GLY A 157 -10.71 13.13 -3.27
N LYS A 158 -10.54 12.66 -2.02
CA LYS A 158 -9.23 12.50 -1.39
C LYS A 158 -8.51 11.24 -1.91
N HIS A 159 -7.22 11.31 -2.17
CA HIS A 159 -6.39 10.16 -2.51
C HIS A 159 -5.25 10.01 -1.50
N ASP A 160 -4.63 8.83 -1.47
CA ASP A 160 -3.36 8.71 -0.74
C ASP A 160 -2.26 9.53 -1.42
N GLU A 161 -1.22 9.84 -0.66
CA GLU A 161 -0.11 10.68 -1.12
C GLU A 161 0.85 9.93 -2.05
N PHE A 162 0.65 8.63 -2.26
CA PHE A 162 1.53 7.84 -3.11
C PHE A 162 1.11 7.95 -4.58
N THR A 163 2.05 8.40 -5.41
CA THR A 163 1.88 8.44 -6.86
C THR A 163 2.88 7.53 -7.52
N ARG A 164 2.39 6.63 -8.39
CA ARG A 164 3.24 5.83 -9.28
C ARG A 164 3.99 6.79 -10.22
N SER A 165 5.30 6.60 -10.33
CA SER A 165 6.21 7.42 -11.16
C SER A 165 6.04 7.16 -12.64
#